data_AF-A0A8N1SBQ9-F1
#
_entry.id   AF-A0A8N1SBQ9-F1
#
_cell.length_a   1.000
_cell.length_b   1.000
_cell.length_c   1.000
_cell.angle_alpha   90.00
_cell.angle_beta   90.00
_cell.angle_gamma   90.00
#
_symmetry.space_group_name_H-M   'P 1'
#
loop_
_entity.id
_entity.type
_entity.pdbx_description
1 polymer ?
#
loop_
_entity_poly.entity_id
_entity_poly.type
_entity_poly.pdbx_seq_one_letter_code
_entity_poly.pdbx_strand_id
1 'polypeptide(L)'
;MNERTRLKNYDWAIGLSRTSLKFFGVWPENNETKREKYISNIYIFLIINIAFCGCLIPSVHSLIKIWDILPLLNMIKNDWLKPKTANERDVMIKQARAARKLVPMQTYYIYDRDKSPLYEITFIVQSIGLSTVALVYTSTDSFLGLLIFHICGQLENLKACIIHLGKFSNFESGLSHIVQDH
;
A
#
# COMPACT_ATOMS: atom_id res chain seq x y z
N MET A 1 4.96 43.37 7.08
CA MET A 1 4.29 42.23 6.39
C MET A 1 2.79 42.45 6.50
N ASN A 2 2.13 42.72 5.36
CA ASN A 2 0.73 43.17 5.35
C ASN A 2 -0.24 42.08 5.81
N GLU A 3 -1.24 42.47 6.59
CA GLU A 3 -2.31 41.62 7.12
C GLU A 3 -3.04 40.86 6.02
N ARG A 4 -3.19 41.50 4.86
CA ARG A 4 -3.77 40.93 3.64
C ARG A 4 -3.00 39.71 3.10
N THR A 5 -1.68 39.69 3.26
CA THR A 5 -0.83 38.57 2.84
C THR A 5 -0.92 37.40 3.82
N ARG A 6 -1.08 37.67 5.12
CA ARG A 6 -1.31 36.63 6.14
C ARG A 6 -2.65 35.92 5.93
N LEU A 7 -3.72 36.68 5.69
CA LEU A 7 -5.05 36.12 5.42
C LEU A 7 -5.06 35.25 4.17
N LYS A 8 -4.39 35.68 3.10
CA LYS A 8 -4.30 34.93 1.85
C LYS A 8 -3.54 33.60 2.00
N ASN A 9 -2.45 33.59 2.76
CA ASN A 9 -1.70 32.37 3.05
C ASN A 9 -2.51 31.41 3.93
N TYR A 10 -3.30 31.96 4.85
CA TYR A 10 -4.21 31.19 5.71
C TYR A 10 -5.32 30.50 4.92
N ASP A 11 -6.02 31.24 4.07
CA ASP A 11 -7.10 30.68 3.22
C ASP A 11 -6.56 29.60 2.29
N TRP A 12 -5.35 29.78 1.75
CA TRP A 12 -4.72 28.79 0.89
C TRP A 12 -4.38 27.50 1.64
N ALA A 13 -3.85 27.60 2.87
CA ALA A 13 -3.54 26.44 3.70
C ALA A 13 -4.80 25.67 4.14
N ILE A 14 -5.87 26.39 4.47
CA ILE A 14 -7.19 25.81 4.82
C ILE A 14 -7.82 25.12 3.60
N GLY A 15 -7.65 25.67 2.39
CA GLY A 15 -8.09 25.04 1.15
C GLY A 15 -7.37 23.72 0.88
N LEU A 16 -6.07 23.65 1.18
CA LEU A 16 -5.26 22.46 1.03
C LEU A 16 -5.68 21.37 2.02
N SER A 17 -5.84 21.71 3.31
CA SER A 17 -6.26 20.77 4.35
C SER A 17 -7.67 20.21 4.09
N ARG A 18 -8.60 21.04 3.61
CA ARG A 18 -9.95 20.62 3.22
C ARG A 18 -9.95 19.66 2.02
N THR A 19 -9.05 19.88 1.05
CA THR A 19 -8.89 19.00 -0.11
C THR A 19 -8.35 17.63 0.30
N SER A 20 -7.38 17.59 1.21
CA SER A 20 -6.85 16.34 1.75
C SER A 20 -7.88 15.57 2.59
N LEU A 21 -8.66 16.26 3.42
CA LEU A 21 -9.71 15.61 4.22
C LEU A 21 -10.85 15.03 3.35
N LYS A 22 -11.14 15.65 2.20
CA LYS A 22 -12.03 15.09 1.17
C LYS A 22 -11.42 13.86 0.48
N PHE A 23 -10.11 13.87 0.23
CA PHE A 23 -9.39 12.72 -0.36
C PHE A 23 -9.43 11.46 0.52
N PHE A 24 -9.38 11.62 1.85
CA PHE A 24 -9.48 10.50 2.80
C PHE A 24 -10.93 10.06 3.11
N GLY A 25 -11.95 10.74 2.57
CA GLY A 25 -13.37 10.36 2.76
C GLY A 25 -13.89 10.53 4.20
N VAL A 26 -13.15 11.21 5.08
CA VAL A 26 -13.48 11.39 6.50
C VAL A 26 -14.38 12.60 6.76
N TRP A 27 -14.48 13.55 5.82
CA TRP A 27 -15.26 14.77 6.01
C TRP A 27 -16.71 14.60 5.50
N PRO A 28 -17.75 14.81 6.33
CA PRO A 28 -19.14 14.67 5.91
C PRO A 28 -19.57 15.86 5.04
N GLU A 29 -20.09 15.58 3.84
CA GLU A 29 -20.65 16.58 2.92
C GLU A 29 -22.13 16.83 3.24
N ASN A 30 -22.45 18.02 3.74
CA ASN A 30 -23.80 18.37 4.22
C ASN A 30 -24.71 19.03 3.16
N ASN A 31 -24.30 19.04 1.90
CA ASN A 31 -25.13 19.46 0.77
C ASN A 31 -24.55 18.97 -0.57
N GLU A 32 -24.53 17.66 -0.78
CA GLU A 32 -23.96 17.07 -1.99
C GLU A 32 -24.64 17.60 -3.28
N THR A 33 -23.97 18.52 -3.97
CA THR A 33 -24.34 18.91 -5.33
C THR A 33 -24.00 17.76 -6.28
N LYS A 34 -24.80 17.56 -7.34
CA LYS A 34 -24.60 16.47 -8.34
C LYS A 34 -23.16 16.34 -8.86
N ARG A 35 -22.41 17.45 -8.86
CA ARG A 35 -21.01 17.54 -9.29
C ARG A 35 -20.04 16.81 -8.34
N GLU A 36 -20.23 16.88 -7.03
CA GLU A 36 -19.31 16.24 -6.07
C GLU A 36 -19.50 14.72 -6.01
N LYS A 37 -20.75 14.23 -6.08
CA LYS A 37 -21.04 12.81 -6.34
C LYS A 37 -20.37 12.30 -7.62
N TYR A 38 -20.39 13.10 -8.67
CA TYR A 38 -19.79 12.72 -9.95
C TYR A 38 -18.26 12.64 -9.89
N ILE A 39 -17.61 13.58 -9.21
CA ILE A 39 -16.15 13.57 -9.00
C ILE A 39 -15.73 12.38 -8.12
N SER A 40 -16.46 12.11 -7.04
CA SER A 40 -16.22 10.94 -6.18
C SER A 40 -16.38 9.62 -6.94
N ASN A 41 -17.45 9.50 -7.75
CA ASN A 41 -17.66 8.33 -8.61
C ASN A 41 -16.56 8.17 -9.66
N ILE A 42 -16.08 9.26 -10.27
CA ILE A 42 -14.93 9.23 -11.19
C ILE A 42 -13.68 8.74 -10.47
N TYR A 43 -13.42 9.20 -9.24
CA TYR A 43 -12.25 8.79 -8.46
C TYR A 43 -12.28 7.30 -8.10
N ILE A 44 -13.44 6.79 -7.68
CA ILE A 44 -13.63 5.35 -7.45
C ILE A 44 -13.39 4.57 -8.74
N PHE A 45 -13.88 5.07 -9.88
CA PHE A 45 -13.63 4.46 -11.19
C PHE A 45 -12.14 4.45 -11.55
N LEU A 46 -11.41 5.53 -11.24
CA LEU A 46 -9.97 5.63 -11.47
C LEU A 46 -9.17 4.67 -10.58
N ILE A 47 -9.53 4.56 -9.29
CA ILE A 47 -8.90 3.62 -8.36
C ILE A 47 -9.15 2.17 -8.81
N ILE A 48 -10.39 1.84 -9.20
CA ILE A 48 -10.73 0.53 -9.75
C ILE A 48 -9.95 0.25 -11.04
N ASN A 49 -9.82 1.22 -11.94
CA ASN A 49 -9.03 1.06 -13.17
C ASN A 49 -7.54 0.86 -12.89
N ILE A 50 -6.96 1.57 -11.91
CA ILE A 50 -5.56 1.38 -11.51
C ILE A 50 -5.34 0.00 -10.90
N ALA A 51 -6.24 -0.44 -10.02
CA ALA A 51 -6.21 -1.78 -9.44
C ALA A 51 -6.39 -2.88 -10.51
N PHE A 52 -7.30 -2.65 -11.46
CA PHE A 52 -7.56 -3.56 -12.57
C PHE A 52 -6.38 -3.63 -13.55
N CYS A 53 -5.76 -2.49 -13.87
CA CYS A 53 -4.51 -2.44 -14.63
C CYS A 53 -3.38 -3.17 -13.89
N GLY A 54 -3.26 -3.00 -12.57
CA GLY A 54 -2.29 -3.74 -11.74
C GLY A 54 -2.46 -5.25 -11.78
N CYS A 55 -3.68 -5.77 -12.01
CA CYS A 55 -3.98 -7.20 -12.13
C CYS A 55 -3.95 -7.71 -13.58
N LEU A 56 -4.35 -6.89 -14.55
CA LEU A 56 -4.39 -7.24 -15.97
C LEU A 56 -3.02 -7.12 -16.66
N ILE A 57 -2.22 -6.10 -16.31
CA ILE A 57 -0.89 -5.90 -16.90
C ILE A 57 0.01 -7.13 -16.65
N PRO A 58 0.09 -7.72 -15.45
CA PRO A 58 0.81 -8.97 -15.22
C PRO A 58 0.26 -10.14 -16.04
N SER A 59 -1.06 -10.21 -16.21
CA SER A 59 -1.73 -11.29 -16.94
C SER A 59 -1.45 -11.21 -18.45
N VAL A 60 -1.53 -10.01 -19.03
CA VAL A 60 -1.20 -9.73 -20.44
C VAL A 60 0.30 -9.87 -20.68
N HIS A 61 1.15 -9.42 -19.75
CA HIS A 61 2.60 -9.62 -19.82
C HIS A 61 3.00 -11.10 -19.76
N SER A 62 2.34 -11.89 -18.90
CA SER A 62 2.50 -13.36 -18.89
C SER A 62 2.05 -13.99 -20.21
N LEU A 63 0.98 -13.46 -20.83
CA LEU A 63 0.49 -13.96 -22.13
C LEU A 63 1.49 -13.67 -23.27
N ILE A 64 2.10 -12.48 -23.27
CA ILE A 64 3.15 -12.11 -24.23
C ILE A 64 4.39 -13.00 -24.04
N LYS A 65 4.79 -13.29 -22.80
CA LYS A 65 5.88 -14.23 -22.52
C LYS A 65 5.62 -15.63 -23.07
N ILE A 66 4.37 -16.12 -23.12
CA ILE A 66 4.07 -17.44 -23.72
C ILE A 66 4.42 -17.46 -25.21
N TRP A 67 4.26 -16.34 -25.91
CA TRP A 67 4.62 -16.21 -27.32
C TRP A 67 6.15 -16.17 -27.51
N ASP A 68 6.88 -15.52 -26.61
CA ASP A 68 8.36 -15.52 -26.58
C ASP A 68 8.94 -16.89 -26.16
N ILE A 69 8.18 -17.68 -25.38
CA ILE A 69 8.54 -19.04 -24.98
C ILE A 69 8.32 -20.03 -26.13
N LEU A 70 7.53 -19.71 -27.16
CA LEU A 70 7.27 -20.61 -28.30
C LEU A 70 8.56 -21.09 -29.02
N PRO A 71 9.54 -20.22 -29.35
CA PRO A 71 10.82 -20.67 -29.90
C PRO A 71 11.65 -21.47 -28.89
N LEU A 72 11.62 -21.12 -27.59
CA LEU A 72 12.27 -21.90 -26.54
C LEU A 72 11.65 -23.29 -26.39
N LEU A 73 10.32 -23.39 -26.47
CA LEU A 73 9.58 -24.64 -26.44
C LEU A 73 9.92 -25.51 -27.65
N ASN A 74 10.06 -24.92 -28.83
CA ASN A 74 10.51 -25.63 -30.03
C ASN A 74 11.96 -26.13 -29.89
N MET A 75 12.85 -25.30 -29.31
CA MET A 75 14.25 -25.66 -29.07
C MET A 75 14.38 -26.76 -28.02
N ILE A 76 13.60 -26.66 -26.95
CA ILE A 76 13.45 -27.67 -25.90
C ILE A 76 12.89 -28.96 -26.53
N LYS A 77 11.78 -28.92 -27.26
CA LYS A 77 11.18 -30.07 -27.97
C LYS A 77 12.20 -30.80 -28.84
N ASN A 78 13.01 -30.05 -29.59
CA ASN A 78 14.07 -30.61 -30.43
C ASN A 78 15.19 -31.26 -29.61
N ASP A 79 15.53 -30.71 -28.45
CA ASP A 79 16.48 -31.32 -27.50
C ASP A 79 15.92 -32.59 -26.83
N TRP A 80 14.63 -32.61 -26.47
CA TRP A 80 13.96 -33.79 -25.90
C TRP A 80 13.81 -34.96 -26.87
N LEU A 81 13.77 -34.69 -28.18
CA LEU A 81 13.77 -35.73 -29.21
C LEU A 81 15.12 -36.45 -29.31
N LYS A 82 16.20 -35.86 -28.77
CA LYS A 82 17.51 -36.50 -28.73
C LYS A 82 17.55 -37.53 -27.60
N PRO A 83 18.02 -38.77 -27.84
CA PRO A 83 18.15 -39.76 -26.78
C PRO A 83 19.19 -39.29 -25.74
N LYS A 84 18.74 -39.17 -24.49
CA LYS A 84 19.57 -38.70 -23.38
C LYS A 84 20.42 -39.82 -22.80
N THR A 85 21.71 -39.57 -22.58
CA THR A 85 22.63 -40.57 -22.05
C THR A 85 22.37 -40.85 -20.56
N ALA A 86 22.79 -42.01 -20.06
CA ALA A 86 22.56 -42.42 -18.67
C ALA A 86 23.11 -41.41 -17.65
N ASN A 87 24.28 -40.82 -17.94
CA ASN A 87 24.95 -39.86 -17.06
C ASN A 87 24.21 -38.52 -17.00
N GLU A 88 23.71 -38.03 -18.13
CA GLU A 88 22.97 -36.77 -18.18
C GLU A 88 21.60 -36.89 -17.50
N ARG A 89 20.97 -38.08 -17.56
CA ARG A 89 19.71 -38.34 -16.86
C ARG A 89 19.88 -38.28 -15.34
N ASP A 90 20.96 -38.85 -14.81
CA ASP A 90 21.25 -38.82 -13.37
C ASP A 90 21.50 -37.40 -12.86
N VAL A 91 22.29 -36.61 -13.60
CA VAL A 91 22.56 -35.20 -13.27
C VAL A 91 21.28 -34.36 -13.29
N MET A 92 20.41 -34.54 -14.28
CA MET A 92 19.13 -33.82 -14.32
C MET A 92 18.20 -34.18 -13.16
N ILE A 93 18.11 -35.46 -12.79
CA ILE A 93 17.28 -35.89 -11.66
C ILE A 93 17.80 -35.25 -10.35
N LYS A 94 19.13 -35.20 -10.18
CA LYS A 94 19.76 -34.56 -9.03
C LYS A 94 19.47 -33.06 -8.97
N GLN A 95 19.58 -32.35 -10.09
CA GLN A 95 19.29 -30.92 -10.18
C GLN A 95 17.79 -30.59 -10.02
N ALA A 96 16.90 -31.39 -10.62
CA ALA A 96 15.45 -31.22 -10.47
C ALA A 96 15.00 -31.42 -9.01
N ARG A 97 15.63 -32.36 -8.29
CA ARG A 97 15.40 -32.57 -6.85
C ARG A 97 15.92 -31.39 -6.01
N ALA A 98 17.02 -30.77 -6.41
CA ALA A 98 17.55 -29.58 -5.74
C ALA A 98 16.68 -28.33 -5.99
N ALA A 99 16.23 -28.11 -7.22
CA ALA A 99 15.40 -26.95 -7.59
C ALA A 99 14.01 -26.97 -6.95
N ARG A 100 13.38 -28.14 -6.81
CA ARG A 100 12.10 -28.30 -6.08
C ARG A 100 12.18 -27.91 -4.59
N LYS A 101 13.39 -27.72 -4.07
CA LYS A 101 13.66 -27.50 -2.65
C LYS A 101 14.08 -26.07 -2.32
N LEU A 102 14.11 -25.17 -3.31
CA LEU A 102 14.34 -23.75 -3.06
C LEU A 102 13.08 -23.11 -2.47
N VAL A 103 13.23 -22.53 -1.29
CA VAL A 103 12.21 -21.67 -0.66
C VAL A 103 12.37 -20.19 -1.06
N PRO A 104 11.31 -19.38 -0.92
CA PRO A 104 11.28 -17.97 -1.34
C PRO A 104 12.37 -17.09 -0.74
N MET A 105 12.87 -17.40 0.47
CA MET A 105 13.98 -16.68 1.09
C MET A 105 15.11 -17.62 1.48
N GLN A 106 16.31 -17.27 1.02
CA GLN A 106 17.54 -18.02 1.25
C GLN A 106 18.18 -17.60 2.58
N THR A 107 17.56 -18.02 3.69
CA THR A 107 18.12 -17.84 5.04
C THR A 107 18.85 -19.10 5.51
N TYR A 108 19.88 -18.95 6.34
CA TYR A 108 20.66 -20.06 6.89
C TYR A 108 19.83 -20.78 7.97
N TYR A 109 19.31 -21.96 7.64
CA TYR A 109 18.53 -22.79 8.57
C TYR A 109 19.42 -23.86 9.22
N ILE A 110 19.43 -23.89 10.56
CA ILE A 110 20.30 -24.77 11.39
C ILE A 110 19.76 -26.22 11.46
N TYR A 111 18.55 -26.47 10.94
CA TYR A 111 17.92 -27.80 10.92
C TYR A 111 17.90 -28.40 9.52
N ASP A 112 17.97 -29.73 9.43
CA ASP A 112 18.00 -30.47 8.17
C ASP A 112 16.65 -30.31 7.42
N ARG A 113 16.68 -29.53 6.34
CA ARG A 113 15.55 -29.20 5.46
C ARG A 113 15.10 -30.38 4.59
N ASP A 114 15.76 -31.52 4.73
CA ASP A 114 15.63 -32.67 3.85
C ASP A 114 14.52 -33.63 4.26
N LYS A 115 13.93 -33.44 5.45
CA LYS A 115 12.85 -34.25 5.97
C LYS A 115 11.49 -33.57 5.79
N SER A 116 10.63 -34.19 4.99
CA SER A 116 9.18 -33.91 5.00
C SER A 116 8.65 -34.21 6.41
N PRO A 117 7.88 -33.31 7.06
CA PRO A 117 7.06 -32.22 6.51
C PRO A 117 7.57 -30.77 6.75
N LEU A 118 8.79 -30.58 7.26
CA LEU A 118 9.25 -29.27 7.77
C LEU A 118 9.41 -28.19 6.70
N TYR A 119 9.68 -28.59 5.46
CA TYR A 119 9.82 -27.68 4.32
C TYR A 119 8.50 -26.96 3.99
N GLU A 120 7.40 -27.71 3.92
CA GLU A 120 6.08 -27.17 3.57
C GLU A 120 5.61 -26.18 4.64
N ILE A 121 5.82 -26.52 5.91
CA ILE A 121 5.53 -25.64 7.04
C ILE A 121 6.37 -24.35 6.94
N THR A 122 7.67 -24.46 6.63
CA THR A 122 8.51 -23.25 6.52
C THR A 122 8.08 -22.35 5.37
N PHE A 123 7.66 -22.93 4.24
CA PHE A 123 7.16 -22.17 3.10
C PHE A 123 5.88 -21.40 3.44
N ILE A 124 4.96 -22.04 4.14
CA ILE A 124 3.71 -21.42 4.60
C ILE A 124 4.01 -20.31 5.61
N VAL A 125 4.86 -20.59 6.61
CA VAL A 125 5.25 -19.60 7.62
C VAL A 125 5.97 -18.40 7.01
N GLN A 126 6.86 -18.60 6.03
CA GLN A 126 7.51 -17.50 5.30
C GLN A 126 6.52 -16.67 4.48
N SER A 127 5.55 -17.33 3.82
CA SER A 127 4.54 -16.64 3.01
C SER A 127 3.60 -15.80 3.89
N ILE A 128 3.17 -16.34 5.04
CA ILE A 128 2.36 -15.62 6.02
C ILE A 128 3.18 -14.47 6.62
N GLY A 129 4.41 -14.73 7.05
CA GLY A 129 5.29 -13.71 7.64
C GLY A 129 5.53 -12.54 6.70
N LEU A 130 5.83 -12.80 5.43
CA LEU A 130 6.03 -11.74 4.43
C LEU A 130 4.75 -10.92 4.21
N SER A 131 3.60 -11.59 4.18
CA SER A 131 2.30 -10.92 4.06
C SER A 131 1.97 -10.07 5.29
N THR A 132 2.24 -10.57 6.49
CA THR A 132 2.04 -9.82 7.75
C THR A 132 2.93 -8.60 7.82
N VAL A 133 4.21 -8.71 7.44
CA VAL A 133 5.13 -7.57 7.40
C VAL A 133 4.64 -6.49 6.43
N ALA A 134 4.18 -6.89 5.23
CA ALA A 134 3.64 -5.94 4.26
C ALA A 134 2.38 -5.23 4.79
N LEU A 135 1.45 -5.97 5.37
CA LEU A 135 0.23 -5.40 5.96
C LEU A 135 0.53 -4.45 7.11
N VAL A 136 1.39 -4.84 8.05
CA VAL A 136 1.78 -3.99 9.18
C VAL A 136 2.44 -2.69 8.69
N TYR A 137 3.31 -2.78 7.67
CA TYR A 137 3.94 -1.60 7.08
C TYR A 137 2.91 -0.64 6.48
N THR A 138 2.02 -1.15 5.62
CA THR A 138 0.94 -0.33 5.03
C THR A 138 -0.04 0.21 6.07
N SER A 139 -0.38 -0.57 7.09
CA SER A 139 -1.23 -0.14 8.20
C SER A 139 -0.58 0.97 9.02
N THR A 140 0.72 0.88 9.26
CA THR A 140 1.46 1.91 10.01
C THR A 140 1.49 3.23 9.24
N ASP A 141 1.79 3.20 7.94
CA ASP A 141 1.76 4.39 7.08
C ASP A 141 0.37 5.03 7.05
N SER A 142 -0.67 4.21 6.90
CA SER A 142 -2.06 4.68 6.90
C SER A 142 -2.46 5.30 8.24
N PHE A 143 -2.05 4.66 9.35
CA PHE A 143 -2.31 5.15 10.70
C PHE A 143 -1.59 6.48 10.97
N LEU A 144 -0.31 6.59 10.60
CA LEU A 144 0.44 7.84 10.74
C LEU A 144 -0.18 8.96 9.92
N GLY A 145 -0.61 8.67 8.69
CA GLY A 145 -1.36 9.62 7.86
C GLY A 145 -2.62 10.13 8.57
N LEU A 146 -3.47 9.22 9.03
CA LEU A 146 -4.70 9.56 9.76
C LEU A 146 -4.43 10.37 11.04
N LEU A 147 -3.42 9.98 11.82
CA LEU A 147 -3.04 10.66 13.05
C LEU A 147 -2.58 12.10 12.78
N ILE A 148 -1.72 12.31 11.79
CA ILE A 148 -1.25 13.64 11.40
C ILE A 148 -2.44 14.49 10.95
N PHE A 149 -3.34 13.95 10.13
CA PHE A 149 -4.54 14.69 9.71
C PHE A 149 -5.46 15.02 10.88
N HIS A 150 -5.66 14.10 11.81
CA HIS A 150 -6.46 14.33 13.01
C HIS A 150 -5.86 15.45 13.85
N ILE A 151 -4.55 15.41 14.14
CA ILE A 151 -3.84 16.44 14.92
C ILE A 151 -3.93 17.80 14.20
N CYS A 152 -3.67 17.85 12.89
CA CYS A 152 -3.81 19.07 12.10
C CYS A 152 -5.24 19.64 12.16
N GLY A 153 -6.26 18.79 12.10
CA GLY A 153 -7.65 19.19 12.25
C GLY A 153 -7.97 19.75 13.65
N GLN A 154 -7.47 19.11 14.71
CA GLN A 154 -7.63 19.61 16.08
C GLN A 154 -6.92 20.95 16.29
N LEU A 155 -5.73 21.13 15.71
CA LEU A 155 -4.99 22.39 15.76
C LEU A 155 -5.71 23.52 15.02
N GLU A 156 -6.36 23.23 13.88
CA GLU A 156 -7.15 24.22 13.14
C GLU A 156 -8.36 24.70 13.96
N ASN A 157 -9.06 23.79 14.65
CA ASN A 157 -10.16 24.13 15.56
C ASN A 157 -9.67 24.95 16.76
N LEU A 158 -8.57 24.55 17.38
CA LEU A 158 -7.96 25.27 18.50
C LEU A 158 -7.56 26.70 18.09
N LYS A 159 -6.96 26.83 16.90
CA LYS A 159 -6.56 28.10 16.32
C LYS A 159 -7.75 29.01 16.03
N ALA A 160 -8.85 28.47 15.51
CA ALA A 160 -10.10 29.22 15.33
C ALA A 160 -10.65 29.72 16.67
N CYS A 161 -10.59 28.89 17.71
CA CYS A 161 -10.99 29.26 19.06
C CYS A 161 -10.10 30.38 19.63
N ILE A 162 -8.77 30.27 19.52
CA ILE A 162 -7.82 31.29 20.00
C ILE A 162 -8.03 32.64 19.30
N ILE A 163 -8.31 32.67 17.99
CA ILE A 163 -8.61 33.91 17.27
C ILE A 163 -9.89 34.58 17.79
N HIS A 164 -10.91 33.77 18.11
CA HIS A 164 -12.15 34.25 18.71
C HIS A 164 -11.94 34.73 20.16
N LEU A 165 -11.13 34.01 20.94
CA LEU A 165 -10.80 34.33 22.33
C LEU A 165 -9.92 35.57 22.44
N GLY A 166 -8.96 35.78 21.53
CA GLY A 166 -8.10 36.98 21.51
C GLY A 166 -8.88 38.30 21.32
N LYS A 167 -10.17 38.21 21.01
CA LYS A 167 -11.10 39.34 20.91
C LYS A 167 -11.78 39.69 22.25
N PHE A 168 -11.72 38.82 23.26
CA PHE A 168 -12.33 39.01 24.59
C PHE A 168 -11.29 38.76 25.70
N SER A 169 -11.20 39.67 26.67
CA SER A 169 -10.10 39.78 27.66
C SER A 169 -9.94 38.63 28.68
N ASN A 170 -10.62 37.49 28.53
CA ASN A 170 -10.67 36.42 29.53
C ASN A 170 -10.05 35.11 28.98
N PHE A 171 -8.74 35.15 28.68
CA PHE A 171 -8.01 34.06 28.01
C PHE A 171 -7.84 32.80 28.88
N GLU A 172 -7.70 32.98 30.19
CA GLU A 172 -7.37 31.91 31.13
C GLU A 172 -8.53 30.92 31.38
N SER A 173 -9.77 31.42 31.45
CA SER A 173 -10.96 30.58 31.67
C SER A 173 -11.34 29.76 30.43
N GLY A 174 -11.17 30.33 29.23
CA GLY A 174 -11.44 29.62 27.97
C GLY A 174 -10.44 28.50 27.68
N LEU A 175 -9.15 28.72 27.98
CA LEU A 175 -8.11 27.72 27.80
C LEU A 175 -8.29 26.53 28.75
N SER A 176 -8.64 26.80 30.02
CA SER A 176 -8.89 25.76 31.02
C SER A 176 -10.06 24.84 30.65
N HIS A 177 -11.14 25.41 30.09
CA HIS A 177 -12.32 24.63 29.73
C HIS A 177 -12.07 23.72 28.52
N ILE A 178 -11.26 24.15 27.55
CA ILE A 178 -10.96 23.36 26.35
C ILE A 178 -9.97 22.23 26.66
N VAL A 179 -9.04 22.45 27.59
CA VAL A 179 -8.10 21.41 28.05
C VAL A 179 -8.79 20.35 28.94
N GLN A 180 -9.95 20.67 29.52
CA GLN A 180 -10.73 19.71 30.31
C GLN A 180 -11.75 18.89 29.51
N ASP A 181 -12.19 19.39 28.35
CA ASP A 181 -13.23 18.76 27.53
C ASP A 181 -12.67 17.81 26.45
N HIS A 182 -11.35 17.87 26.20
CA HIS A 182 -10.59 17.04 25.25
C HIS A 182 -9.60 16.12 25.96
#